data_AF-A0A7Y0SG87-F1
#
_entry.id   AF-A0A7Y0SG87-F1
#
_cell.length_a   1.000
_cell.length_b   1.000
_cell.length_c   1.000
_cell.angle_alpha   90.00
_cell.angle_beta   90.00
_cell.angle_gamma   90.00
#
_symmetry.space_group_name_H-M   'P 1'
#
loop_
_entity.id
_entity.type
_entity.pdbx_description
1 polymer ?
#
loop_
_entity_poly.entity_id
_entity_poly.type
_entity_poly.pdbx_seq_one_letter_code
_entity_poly.pdbx_strand_id
1 'polypeptide(L)'
;YGALKEVMIIAAALSIQDPRERPSDKQQSSDDKHRRFFHEESDFLTFVNLWEYIQKQQKALSSNQFRKQCKQDYLNYLRVREWQD
;
A
#
# COMPACT_ATOMS: atom_id res chain seq x y z
N TYR A 1 -15.82 12.82 -14.13
CA TYR A 1 -16.37 12.05 -13.00
C TYR A 1 -15.31 11.06 -12.51
N GLY A 2 -14.31 11.52 -11.73
CA GLY A 2 -13.24 10.67 -11.15
C GLY A 2 -13.39 10.41 -9.65
N ALA A 3 -14.04 11.34 -8.95
CA ALA A 3 -14.17 11.38 -7.49
C ALA A 3 -14.79 10.15 -6.82
N LEU A 4 -15.59 9.34 -7.51
CA LEU A 4 -16.27 8.19 -6.89
C LEU A 4 -15.30 7.05 -6.52
N LYS A 5 -14.22 6.88 -7.30
CA LYS A 5 -13.22 5.83 -7.03
C LYS A 5 -12.27 6.26 -5.93
N GLU A 6 -11.86 7.52 -5.93
CA GLU A 6 -11.03 8.09 -4.86
C GLU A 6 -11.79 8.10 -3.53
N VAL A 7 -13.05 8.56 -3.49
CA VAL A 7 -13.92 8.59 -2.29
C VAL A 7 -14.13 7.21 -1.65
N MET A 8 -14.26 6.15 -2.46
CA MET A 8 -14.42 4.78 -1.95
C MET A 8 -13.13 4.22 -1.34
N ILE A 9 -11.96 4.59 -1.87
CA ILE A 9 -10.65 4.29 -1.26
C ILE A 9 -10.50 5.04 0.07
N ILE A 10 -11.03 6.27 0.20
CA ILE A 10 -10.99 7.06 1.46
C ILE A 10 -11.75 6.33 2.58
N ALA A 11 -12.95 5.81 2.27
CA ALA A 11 -13.76 5.09 3.26
C ALA A 11 -13.09 3.80 3.74
N ALA A 12 -12.37 3.09 2.85
CA ALA A 12 -11.60 1.89 3.21
C ALA A 12 -10.28 2.22 3.95
N ALA A 13 -9.59 3.31 3.59
CA ALA A 13 -8.35 3.72 4.25
C ALA A 13 -8.57 4.30 5.66
N LEU A 14 -9.75 4.85 5.94
CA LEU A 14 -10.11 5.31 7.29
C LEU A 14 -10.66 4.18 8.18
N SER A 15 -11.10 3.06 7.60
CA SER A 15 -11.65 1.91 8.34
C SER A 15 -10.66 0.75 8.51
N ILE A 16 -9.61 0.68 7.69
CA ILE A 16 -8.63 -0.43 7.68
C ILE A 16 -7.24 0.09 8.04
N GLN A 17 -6.51 -0.73 8.80
CA GLN A 17 -5.18 -0.40 9.30
C GLN A 17 -4.15 -0.33 8.15
N ASP A 18 -3.32 0.73 8.12
CA ASP A 18 -2.25 0.92 7.14
C ASP A 18 -1.38 -0.37 6.99
N PRO A 19 -1.23 -0.91 5.76
CA PRO A 19 -0.44 -2.13 5.55
C PRO A 19 1.07 -1.90 5.65
N ARG A 20 1.56 -0.65 5.67
CA ARG A 20 3.00 -0.36 5.77
C ARG A 20 3.54 -0.77 7.13
N GLU A 21 4.65 -1.50 7.11
CA GLU A 21 5.40 -1.90 8.29
C GLU A 21 6.69 -1.10 8.38
N ARG A 22 7.00 -0.60 9.58
CA ARG A 22 8.22 0.17 9.84
C ARG A 22 9.00 -0.43 11.02
N PRO A 23 9.65 -1.60 10.84
CA PRO A 23 10.37 -2.27 11.92
C PRO A 23 11.49 -1.40 12.48
N SER A 24 11.69 -1.41 13.80
CA SER A 24 12.67 -0.53 14.47
C SER A 24 14.11 -0.75 14.02
N ASP A 25 14.46 -1.99 13.65
CA ASP A 25 15.76 -2.41 13.13
C ASP A 25 15.96 -2.09 11.63
N LYS A 26 14.87 -1.74 10.91
CA LYS A 26 14.87 -1.51 9.45
C LYS A 26 14.10 -0.26 9.03
N GLN A 27 14.05 0.75 9.90
CA GLN A 27 13.32 2.00 9.62
C GLN A 27 13.80 2.64 8.32
N GLN A 28 15.11 2.83 8.16
CA GLN A 28 15.65 3.48 6.95
C GLN A 28 15.31 2.71 5.67
N SER A 29 15.44 1.38 5.68
CA SER A 29 15.13 0.56 4.51
C SER A 29 13.63 0.52 4.20
N SER A 30 12.76 0.55 5.21
CA SER A 30 11.30 0.63 5.01
C SER A 30 10.88 1.98 4.47
N ASP A 31 11.43 3.07 5.03
CA ASP A 31 11.19 4.44 4.57
C ASP A 31 11.60 4.63 3.11
N ASP A 32 12.78 4.13 2.73
CA ASP A 32 13.26 4.23 1.34
C ASP A 32 12.32 3.49 0.36
N LYS A 33 11.75 2.35 0.78
CA LYS A 33 10.75 1.63 -0.02
C LYS A 33 9.43 2.38 -0.09
N HIS A 34 8.99 2.99 1.00
CA HIS A 34 7.71 3.69 1.08
C HIS A 34 7.74 5.07 0.44
N ARG A 35 8.92 5.71 0.33
CA ARG A 35 9.10 7.01 -0.31
C ARG A 35 8.60 7.06 -1.75
N ARG A 36 8.63 5.93 -2.49
CA ARG A 36 8.11 5.86 -3.86
C ARG A 36 6.58 6.09 -3.97
N PHE A 37 5.87 6.02 -2.85
CA PHE A 37 4.43 6.29 -2.79
C PHE A 37 4.13 7.72 -2.35
N PHE A 38 5.12 8.41 -1.76
CA PHE A 38 4.94 9.74 -1.19
C PHE A 38 4.44 10.73 -2.24
N HIS A 39 3.46 11.53 -1.83
CA HIS A 39 2.94 12.66 -2.56
C HIS A 39 3.14 13.92 -1.71
N GLU A 40 3.85 14.90 -2.25
CA GLU A 40 4.30 16.11 -1.53
C GLU A 40 3.17 16.94 -0.95
N GLU A 41 2.04 17.03 -1.65
CA GLU A 41 0.91 17.85 -1.23
C GLU A 41 -0.17 17.09 -0.45
N SER A 42 -0.07 15.75 -0.31
CA SER A 42 -1.16 14.97 0.25
C SER A 42 -0.77 13.56 0.73
N ASP A 43 -0.93 13.33 2.05
CA ASP A 43 -0.86 11.99 2.64
C ASP A 43 -1.93 11.06 2.07
N PHE A 44 -3.08 11.63 1.67
CA PHE A 44 -4.15 10.87 1.05
C PHE A 44 -3.74 10.30 -0.32
N LEU A 45 -3.15 11.15 -1.18
CA LEU A 45 -2.64 10.68 -2.47
C LEU A 45 -1.47 9.70 -2.30
N THR A 46 -0.71 9.81 -1.21
CA THR A 46 0.31 8.80 -0.84
C THR A 46 -0.30 7.41 -0.65
N PHE A 47 -1.46 7.31 0.00
CA PHE A 47 -2.20 6.05 0.15
C PHE A 47 -2.78 5.54 -1.18
N VAL A 48 -3.30 6.43 -2.02
CA VAL A 48 -3.79 6.06 -3.36
C VAL A 48 -2.66 5.46 -4.20
N ASN A 49 -1.48 6.08 -4.21
CA ASN A 49 -0.30 5.58 -4.92
C ASN A 49 0.10 4.18 -4.45
N LEU A 50 0.05 3.94 -3.14
CA LEU A 50 0.31 2.61 -2.56
C LEU A 50 -0.73 1.58 -3.02
N TRP A 51 -2.01 1.93 -2.99
CA TRP A 51 -3.09 1.06 -3.43
C TRP A 51 -2.97 0.67 -4.90
N GLU A 52 -2.73 1.65 -5.78
CA GLU A 52 -2.55 1.40 -7.21
C GLU A 52 -1.35 0.50 -7.49
N TYR A 53 -0.25 0.72 -6.77
CA TYR A 53 0.92 -0.16 -6.84
C TYR A 53 0.58 -1.60 -6.46
N ILE A 54 -0.10 -1.81 -5.33
CA ILE A 54 -0.50 -3.14 -4.85
C ILE A 54 -1.37 -3.84 -5.90
N GLN A 55 -2.39 -3.16 -6.43
CA GLN A 55 -3.29 -3.68 -7.47
C GLN A 55 -2.53 -4.05 -8.75
N LYS A 56 -1.58 -3.22 -9.17
CA LYS A 56 -0.73 -3.49 -10.34
C LYS A 56 0.15 -4.72 -10.12
N GLN A 57 0.82 -4.82 -8.97
CA GLN A 57 1.70 -5.94 -8.66
C GLN A 57 0.92 -7.26 -8.52
N GLN A 58 -0.28 -7.23 -7.93
CA GLN A 58 -1.11 -8.43 -7.80
C GLN A 58 -1.57 -8.98 -9.14
N LYS A 59 -1.84 -8.10 -10.12
CA LYS A 59 -2.18 -8.52 -11.49
C LYS A 59 -0.97 -9.06 -12.26
N ALA A 60 0.21 -8.53 -11.99
CA ALA A 60 1.43 -8.87 -12.72
C ALA A 60 2.15 -10.12 -12.19
N LEU A 61 1.95 -10.47 -10.91
CA LEU A 61 2.68 -11.52 -10.21
C LEU A 61 1.77 -12.69 -9.85
N SER A 62 2.34 -13.90 -9.78
CA SER A 62 1.65 -15.02 -9.13
C SER A 62 1.44 -14.74 -7.64
N SER A 63 0.46 -15.39 -7.00
CA SER A 63 0.16 -15.19 -5.56
C SER A 63 1.39 -15.36 -4.66
N ASN A 64 2.27 -16.33 -4.98
CA ASN A 64 3.51 -16.56 -4.23
C ASN A 64 4.54 -15.44 -4.43
N GLN A 65 4.68 -14.94 -5.66
CA GLN A 65 5.58 -13.82 -5.96
C GLN A 65 5.06 -12.52 -5.33
N PHE A 66 3.75 -12.27 -5.40
CA PHE A 66 3.12 -11.12 -4.80
C PHE A 66 3.30 -11.09 -3.28
N ARG A 67 3.07 -12.22 -2.58
CA ARG A 67 3.33 -12.32 -1.13
C ARG A 67 4.79 -12.02 -0.77
N LYS A 68 5.74 -12.50 -1.58
CA LYS A 68 7.18 -12.19 -1.39
C LYS A 68 7.45 -10.69 -1.63
N GLN A 69 6.84 -10.10 -2.65
CA GLN A 69 6.96 -8.67 -2.96
C GLN A 69 6.46 -7.80 -1.81
N CYS A 70 5.29 -8.11 -1.24
CA CYS A 70 4.77 -7.39 -0.07
C CYS A 70 5.79 -7.38 1.08
N LYS A 71 6.37 -8.55 1.40
CA LYS A 71 7.40 -8.65 2.44
C LYS A 71 8.66 -7.83 2.11
N GLN A 72 9.10 -7.81 0.85
CA GLN A 72 10.28 -7.04 0.42
C GLN A 72 10.06 -5.53 0.46
N ASP A 73 8.81 -5.10 0.31
CA ASP A 73 8.40 -3.70 0.34
C ASP A 73 7.89 -3.26 1.71
N TYR A 74 8.10 -4.08 2.75
CA TYR A 74 7.63 -3.83 4.11
C TYR A 74 6.13 -3.56 4.17
N LEU A 75 5.36 -4.44 3.55
CA LEU A 75 3.90 -4.44 3.56
C LEU A 75 3.39 -5.70 4.25
N ASN A 76 2.50 -5.53 5.23
CA ASN A 76 1.81 -6.62 5.88
C ASN A 76 0.80 -7.25 4.91
N TYR A 77 1.09 -8.47 4.46
CA TYR A 77 0.27 -9.15 3.46
C TYR A 77 -1.18 -9.39 3.92
N LEU A 78 -1.42 -9.64 5.22
CA LEU A 78 -2.78 -9.85 5.73
C LEU A 78 -3.59 -8.56 5.68
N ARG A 79 -3.01 -7.42 6.10
CA ARG A 79 -3.67 -6.12 5.96
C ARG A 79 -3.91 -5.74 4.52
N VAL A 80 -2.98 -6.05 3.61
CA VAL A 80 -3.20 -5.84 2.16
C VAL A 80 -4.40 -6.64 1.66
N ARG A 81 -4.56 -7.88 2.14
CA ARG A 81 -5.71 -8.73 1.81
C ARG A 81 -7.00 -8.16 2.37
N GLU A 82 -7.04 -7.81 3.65
CA GLU A 82 -8.18 -7.16 4.29
C GLU A 82 -8.55 -5.83 3.61
N TRP A 83 -7.56 -5.08 3.13
CA TRP A 83 -7.78 -3.83 2.42
C TRP A 83 -8.40 -4.02 1.02
N GLN A 84 -8.24 -5.22 0.45
CA GLN A 84 -8.78 -5.61 -0.87
C GLN A 84 -10.11 -6.34 -0.82
N ASP A 85 -10.44 -6.93 0.33
CA ASP A 85 -11.69 -7.66 0.57
C ASP A 85 -12.82 -6.67 0.94
#